data_AF-A0A249E1Y8-F1
#
_entry.id   AF-A0A249E1Y8-F1
#
_cell.length_a   1.000
_cell.length_b   1.000
_cell.length_c   1.000
_cell.angle_alpha   90.00
_cell.angle_beta   90.00
_cell.angle_gamma   90.00
#
_symmetry.space_group_name_H-M   'P 1'
#
loop_
_entity.id
_entity.type
_entity.pdbx_description
1 polymer ?
#
loop_
_entity_poly.entity_id
_entity_poly.type
_entity_poly.pdbx_seq_one_letter_code
_entity_poly.pdbx_strand_id
1 'polypeptide(L)'
;MPSMLKQTRLDLGKTLNQVSLDLKIRKKYLIALEEGKLDVLPGEVYVKGYLKLYLDYLNIRDRNAEQLETKKNNEQEKLLSRNKNKALVNYRHKKQLIFMSIVMLSIIIIIYPFIELA
;
A
#
# COMPACT_ATOMS: atom_id res chain seq x y z
N MET A 1 28.65 -10.59 1.69
CA MET A 1 27.62 -9.63 1.23
C MET A 1 28.07 -8.81 0.01
N PRO A 2 29.28 -8.19 -0.04
CA PRO A 2 29.72 -7.42 -1.21
C PRO A 2 29.83 -8.28 -2.50
N SER A 3 30.36 -9.50 -2.34
CA SER A 3 30.47 -10.50 -3.42
C SER A 3 29.12 -10.96 -4.00
N MET A 4 28.05 -10.93 -3.19
CA MET A 4 26.75 -11.45 -3.60
C MET A 4 26.09 -10.52 -4.62
N LEU A 5 26.10 -9.20 -4.39
CA LEU A 5 25.56 -8.21 -5.33
C LEU A 5 26.25 -8.33 -6.69
N LYS A 6 27.58 -8.42 -6.67
CA LYS A 6 28.40 -8.57 -7.87
C LYS A 6 28.10 -9.87 -8.61
N GLN A 7 28.03 -11.00 -7.89
CA GLN A 7 27.70 -12.30 -8.47
C GLN A 7 26.31 -12.27 -9.10
N THR A 8 25.28 -11.87 -8.36
CA THR A 8 23.91 -11.79 -8.89
C THR A 8 23.82 -10.88 -10.11
N ARG A 9 24.51 -9.74 -10.13
CA ARG A 9 24.55 -8.87 -11.32
C ARG A 9 25.15 -9.60 -12.52
N LEU A 10 26.26 -10.31 -12.32
CA LEU A 10 26.94 -11.07 -13.38
C LEU A 10 26.09 -12.23 -13.88
N ASP A 11 25.40 -12.95 -12.99
CA ASP A 11 24.49 -14.05 -13.33
C ASP A 11 23.30 -13.54 -14.18
N LEU A 12 22.84 -12.31 -13.92
CA LEU A 12 21.83 -11.63 -14.72
C LEU A 12 22.37 -11.02 -16.03
N GLY A 13 23.67 -11.17 -16.32
CA GLY A 13 24.32 -10.63 -17.51
C GLY A 13 24.36 -9.10 -17.57
N LYS A 14 24.20 -8.40 -16.44
CA LYS A 14 24.10 -6.93 -16.40
C LYS A 14 25.46 -6.28 -16.22
N THR A 15 25.74 -5.24 -17.00
CA THR A 15 26.94 -4.42 -16.80
C THR A 15 26.66 -3.31 -15.79
N LEU A 16 27.69 -2.87 -15.07
CA LEU A 16 27.57 -1.71 -14.16
C LEU A 16 27.14 -0.42 -14.89
N ASN A 17 27.45 -0.27 -16.18
CA ASN A 17 27.00 0.87 -16.97
C ASN A 17 25.47 0.82 -17.16
N GLN A 18 24.93 -0.36 -17.47
CA GLN A 18 23.50 -0.56 -17.62
C GLN A 18 22.76 -0.30 -16.30
N VAL A 19 23.22 -0.89 -15.20
CA VAL A 19 22.63 -0.64 -13.87
C VAL A 19 22.71 0.85 -13.49
N SER A 20 23.82 1.51 -13.82
CA SER A 20 24.01 2.93 -13.56
C SER A 20 22.99 3.81 -14.29
N LEU A 21 22.68 3.48 -15.55
CA LEU A 21 21.67 4.17 -16.34
C LEU A 21 20.26 3.90 -15.81
N ASP A 22 19.94 2.63 -15.56
CA ASP A 22 18.60 2.20 -15.14
C ASP A 22 18.23 2.81 -13.77
N LEU A 23 19.16 2.78 -12.81
CA LEU A 23 18.94 3.29 -11.45
C LEU A 23 19.27 4.77 -11.28
N LYS A 24 19.88 5.40 -12.29
CA LYS A 24 20.42 6.77 -12.20
C LYS A 24 21.40 6.96 -11.04
N ILE A 25 22.11 5.90 -10.67
CA ILE A 25 23.16 5.91 -9.64
C ILE A 25 24.51 5.93 -10.36
N ARG A 26 25.42 6.83 -9.96
CA ARG A 26 26.76 6.88 -10.59
C ARG A 26 27.47 5.53 -10.41
N LYS A 27 28.07 5.02 -11.49
CA LYS A 27 28.82 3.76 -11.51
C LYS A 27 29.77 3.56 -10.32
N LYS A 28 30.51 4.61 -9.93
CA LYS A 28 31.45 4.55 -8.79
C LYS A 28 30.78 4.14 -7.46
N TYR A 29 29.51 4.49 -7.26
CA TYR A 29 28.77 4.11 -6.05
C TYR A 29 28.27 2.67 -6.12
N LEU A 30 27.91 2.17 -7.30
CA LEU A 30 27.58 0.75 -7.48
C LEU A 30 28.80 -0.14 -7.22
N ILE A 31 29.99 0.27 -7.70
CA ILE A 31 31.26 -0.41 -7.37
C ILE A 31 31.50 -0.38 -5.86
N ALA A 32 31.33 0.77 -5.22
CA ALA A 32 31.46 0.90 -3.77
C ALA A 32 30.52 -0.04 -2.99
N LEU A 33 29.27 -0.20 -3.45
CA LEU A 33 28.32 -1.17 -2.86
C LEU A 33 28.76 -2.62 -3.07
N GLU A 34 29.26 -2.98 -4.26
CA GLU A 34 29.80 -4.32 -4.55
C GLU A 34 31.11 -4.63 -3.79
N GLU A 35 31.89 -3.61 -3.45
CA GLU A 35 33.17 -3.76 -2.74
C GLU A 35 33.06 -3.53 -1.23
N GLY A 36 31.90 -3.07 -0.75
CA GLY A 36 31.68 -2.70 0.66
C GLY A 36 32.41 -1.43 1.10
N LYS A 37 32.90 -0.61 0.16
CA LYS A 37 33.63 0.64 0.40
C LYS A 37 32.66 1.82 0.54
N LEU A 38 31.91 1.82 1.64
CA LEU A 38 30.80 2.76 1.85
C LEU A 38 31.24 4.21 2.08
N ASP A 39 32.51 4.42 2.44
CA ASP A 39 33.21 5.70 2.59
C ASP A 39 33.25 6.53 1.30
N VAL A 40 33.14 5.87 0.13
CA VAL A 40 33.12 6.54 -1.18
C VAL A 40 31.77 7.19 -1.50
N LEU A 41 30.71 6.85 -0.78
CA LEU A 41 29.38 7.41 -1.01
C LEU A 41 29.28 8.85 -0.45
N PRO A 42 28.39 9.70 -1.00
CA PRO A 42 28.27 11.11 -0.59
C PRO A 42 27.80 11.33 0.86
N GLY A 43 27.46 10.27 1.58
CA GLY A 43 26.96 10.28 2.96
C GLY A 43 26.23 8.99 3.29
N GLU A 44 26.17 8.66 4.59
CA GLU A 44 25.61 7.40 5.10
C GLU A 44 24.12 7.21 4.75
N VAL A 45 23.38 8.32 4.63
CA VAL A 45 21.97 8.36 4.21
C VAL A 45 21.76 7.75 2.81
N TYR A 46 22.73 7.90 1.90
CA TYR A 46 22.66 7.36 0.54
C TYR A 46 22.93 5.85 0.49
N VAL A 47 23.69 5.31 1.46
CA VAL A 47 24.03 3.88 1.51
C VAL A 47 22.76 3.05 1.53
N LYS A 48 21.85 3.32 2.47
CA LYS A 48 20.62 2.51 2.62
C LYS A 48 19.71 2.62 1.40
N GLY A 49 19.57 3.83 0.83
CA GLY A 49 18.75 4.06 -0.35
C GLY A 49 19.28 3.36 -1.60
N TYR A 50 20.57 3.55 -1.91
CA TYR A 50 21.19 2.93 -3.07
C TYR A 50 21.32 1.43 -2.94
N LEU A 51 21.61 0.92 -1.73
CA LEU A 51 21.64 -0.51 -1.47
C LEU A 51 20.26 -1.13 -1.71
N LYS A 52 19.19 -0.51 -1.22
CA LYS A 52 17.83 -0.99 -1.44
C LYS A 52 17.46 -1.01 -2.93
N LEU A 53 17.65 0.12 -3.63
CA LEU A 53 17.41 0.21 -5.07
C LEU A 53 18.17 -0.87 -5.86
N TYR A 54 19.41 -1.16 -5.45
CA TYR A 54 20.23 -2.12 -6.14
C TYR A 54 19.81 -3.57 -5.84
N LEU A 55 19.45 -3.89 -4.60
CA LEU A 55 18.88 -5.18 -4.22
C LEU A 55 17.57 -5.45 -4.99
N ASP A 56 16.68 -4.46 -5.05
CA ASP A 56 15.42 -4.54 -5.79
C ASP A 56 15.68 -4.78 -7.28
N TYR A 57 16.63 -4.05 -7.88
CA TYR A 57 17.04 -4.24 -9.28
C TYR A 57 17.60 -5.64 -9.56
N LEU A 58 18.34 -6.19 -8.61
CA LEU A 58 18.91 -7.55 -8.69
C LEU A 58 17.89 -8.64 -8.32
N ASN A 59 16.64 -8.27 -8.02
CA ASN A 59 15.61 -9.19 -7.56
C ASN A 59 16.00 -9.99 -6.30
N ILE A 60 16.89 -9.41 -5.48
CA ILE A 60 17.32 -10.00 -4.22
C ILE A 60 16.26 -9.59 -3.19
N ARG A 61 15.31 -10.50 -2.93
CA ARG A 61 14.25 -10.26 -1.95
C ARG A 61 14.83 -10.13 -0.55
N ASP A 62 14.72 -8.94 0.04
CA ASP A 62 14.82 -8.77 1.48
C ASP A 62 13.55 -9.35 2.11
N ARG A 63 13.69 -10.51 2.78
CA ARG A 63 12.57 -11.19 3.47
C ARG A 63 11.82 -10.28 4.46
N ASN A 64 12.44 -9.20 4.93
CA ASN A 64 11.79 -8.23 5.80
C ASN A 64 10.93 -7.21 5.03
N ALA A 65 11.30 -6.86 3.80
CA ALA A 65 10.55 -5.91 2.97
C ALA A 65 9.22 -6.49 2.49
N GLU A 66 9.20 -7.79 2.15
CA GLU A 66 7.99 -8.51 1.74
C GLU A 66 6.93 -8.56 2.84
N GLN A 67 7.37 -8.66 4.12
CA GLN A 67 6.49 -8.62 5.29
C GLN A 67 5.90 -7.21 5.53
N LEU A 68 6.65 -6.15 5.21
CA LEU A 68 6.14 -4.78 5.31
C LEU A 68 5.08 -4.49 4.23
N GLU A 69 5.27 -5.00 3.02
CA GLU A 69 4.31 -4.80 1.91
C GLU A 69 3.02 -5.60 2.13
N THR A 70 3.11 -6.85 2.57
CA THR A 70 1.91 -7.64 2.95
C THR A 70 1.15 -7.02 4.10
N LYS A 71 1.85 -6.50 5.13
CA LYS A 71 1.19 -5.83 6.26
C LYS A 71 0.47 -4.54 5.83
N LYS A 72 1.08 -3.74 4.95
CA LYS A 72 0.44 -2.53 4.38
C LYS A 72 -0.81 -2.87 3.56
N ASN A 73 -0.72 -3.85 2.66
CA ASN A 73 -1.84 -4.25 1.81
C ASN A 73 -3.03 -4.77 2.65
N ASN A 74 -2.76 -5.56 3.68
CA ASN A 74 -3.79 -6.08 4.59
C ASN A 74 -4.48 -4.97 5.41
N GLU A 75 -3.73 -3.96 5.87
CA GLU A 75 -4.31 -2.83 6.59
C GLU A 75 -5.19 -1.96 5.67
N GLN A 76 -4.75 -1.73 4.43
CA GLN A 76 -5.50 -0.95 3.44
C GLN A 76 -6.82 -1.63 3.05
N GLU A 77 -6.79 -2.94 2.81
CA GLU A 77 -7.99 -3.74 2.49
C GLU A 77 -9.00 -3.76 3.65
N LYS A 78 -8.51 -3.84 4.89
CA LYS A 78 -9.33 -3.79 6.11
C LYS A 78 -9.97 -2.41 6.31
N LEU A 79 -9.24 -1.33 6.05
CA LEU A 79 -9.77 0.04 6.11
C LEU A 79 -10.83 0.29 5.05
N LEU A 80 -10.60 -0.15 3.80
CA LEU A 80 -11.55 -0.02 2.71
C LEU A 80 -12.85 -0.79 3.02
N SER A 81 -12.71 -2.03 3.49
CA SER A 81 -13.84 -2.90 3.85
C SER A 81 -14.63 -2.34 5.03
N ARG A 82 -13.95 -1.78 6.05
CA ARG A 82 -14.60 -1.14 7.20
C ARG A 82 -15.39 0.11 6.78
N ASN A 83 -14.84 0.95 5.91
CA ASN A 83 -15.54 2.13 5.42
C ASN A 83 -16.75 1.77 4.54
N LYS A 84 -16.62 0.79 3.64
CA LYS A 84 -17.76 0.26 2.87
C LYS A 84 -18.87 -0.26 3.80
N ASN A 85 -18.53 -1.10 4.78
CA ASN A 85 -19.51 -1.64 5.72
C ASN A 85 -20.22 -0.54 6.52
N LYS A 86 -19.50 0.48 7.02
CA LYS A 86 -20.12 1.62 7.71
C LYS A 86 -21.10 2.38 6.81
N ALA A 87 -20.73 2.63 5.56
CA ALA A 87 -21.60 3.31 4.59
C ALA A 87 -22.87 2.51 4.29
N LEU A 88 -22.73 1.18 4.09
CA LEU A 88 -23.87 0.29 3.84
C LEU A 88 -24.82 0.20 5.04
N VAL A 89 -24.29 0.10 6.27
CA VAL A 89 -25.11 0.06 7.49
C VAL A 89 -25.87 1.37 7.69
N ASN A 90 -25.21 2.52 7.53
CA ASN A 90 -25.88 3.82 7.63
C ASN A 90 -26.98 4.00 6.56
N TYR A 91 -26.74 3.53 5.33
CA TYR A 91 -27.74 3.60 4.25
C TYR A 91 -28.97 2.73 4.55
N ARG A 92 -28.76 1.50 5.04
CA ARG A 92 -29.86 0.60 5.45
C ARG A 92 -30.68 1.20 6.58
N HIS A 93 -30.03 1.76 7.60
CA HIS A 93 -30.70 2.37 8.74
C HIS A 93 -31.51 3.62 8.33
N LYS A 94 -30.96 4.49 7.46
CA LYS A 94 -31.72 5.62 6.90
C LYS A 94 -32.94 5.17 6.09
N LYS A 95 -32.81 4.14 5.25
CA LYS A 95 -33.93 3.62 4.46
C LYS A 95 -35.04 3.04 5.34
N GLN A 96 -34.69 2.36 6.44
CA GLN A 96 -35.66 1.83 7.40
C GLN A 96 -36.41 2.94 8.14
N LEU A 97 -35.72 4.02 8.54
CA LEU A 97 -36.36 5.18 9.19
C LEU A 97 -37.35 5.89 8.25
N ILE A 98 -36.99 6.04 6.97
CA ILE A 98 -37.88 6.62 5.96
C ILE A 98 -39.12 5.74 5.78
N PHE A 99 -38.94 4.42 5.66
CA PHE A 99 -40.05 3.48 5.53
C PHE A 99 -40.99 3.52 6.75
N MET A 100 -40.44 3.49 7.96
CA MET A 100 -41.24 3.60 9.20
C MET A 100 -42.03 4.91 9.28
N SER A 101 -41.44 6.02 8.83
CA SER A 101 -42.11 7.32 8.82
C SER A 101 -43.32 7.32 7.86
N ILE A 102 -43.17 6.69 6.69
CA ILE A 102 -44.27 6.55 5.71
C ILE A 102 -45.38 5.68 6.27
N VAL A 103 -45.03 4.55 6.90
CA VAL A 103 -46.01 3.65 7.55
C VAL A 103 -46.78 4.38 8.65
N MET A 104 -46.10 5.12 9.52
CA MET A 104 -46.76 5.91 10.57
C MET A 104 -47.73 6.95 10.00
N LEU A 105 -47.33 7.68 8.97
CA LEU A 105 -48.20 8.67 8.33
C LEU A 105 -49.46 8.01 7.74
N SER A 106 -49.30 6.85 7.11
CA SER A 106 -50.43 6.11 6.52
C SER A 106 -51.45 5.66 7.58
N ILE A 107 -50.98 5.25 8.76
CA ILE A 107 -51.85 4.85 9.89
C ILE A 107 -52.65 6.05 10.41
N ILE A 108 -52.00 7.22 10.54
CA ILE A 108 -52.67 8.45 11.02
C ILE A 108 -53.81 8.85 10.07
N ILE A 109 -53.57 8.80 8.76
CA ILE A 109 -54.58 9.12 7.74
C ILE A 109 -55.79 8.19 7.82
N ILE A 110 -55.57 6.89 8.08
CA ILE A 110 -56.64 5.90 8.18
C ILE A 110 -57.48 6.10 9.45
N ILE A 111 -56.87 6.52 10.56
CA ILE A 111 -57.56 6.69 11.85
C ILE A 111 -58.35 8.01 11.91
N TYR A 112 -57.86 9.07 11.27
CA TYR A 112 -58.47 10.40 11.29
C TYR A 112 -60.00 10.44 11.05
N PRO A 113 -60.56 9.80 9.99
CA PRO A 113 -62.00 9.87 9.72
C PRO A 113 -62.86 9.16 10.78
N PHE A 114 -62.31 8.20 11.51
CA PHE A 114 -63.04 7.53 12.60
C PHE A 114 -63.13 8.41 13.86
N ILE A 115 -62.20 9.33 14.04
CA ILE A 115 -62.22 10.29 15.15
C ILE A 115 -63.23 11.40 14.88
N GLU A 116 -63.30 11.90 13.64
CA GLU A 116 -64.22 12.98 13.26
C GLU A 116 -65.70 12.57 13.25
N LEU A 117 -65.98 11.25 13.18
CA LEU A 117 -67.33 10.69 13.22
C LEU A 117 -67.86 10.38 14.64
N ALA A 118 -67.03 10.50 15.68
CA ALA A 118 -67.34 10.15 17.08
C ALA A 118 -67.57 11.40 17.93
#